data_AF-A0A971RX70-F1
#
_entry.id   AF-A0A971RX70-F1
#
_cell.length_a   1.000
_cell.length_b   1.000
_cell.length_c   1.000
_cell.angle_alpha   90.00
_cell.angle_beta   90.00
_cell.angle_gamma   90.00
#
_symmetry.space_group_name_H-M   'P 1'
#
loop_
_entity.id
_entity.type
_entity.pdbx_description
1 polymer ?
#
loop_
_entity_poly.entity_id
_entity_poly.type
_entity_poly.pdbx_seq_one_letter_code
_entity_poly.pdbx_strand_id
1 'polypeptide(L)'
;MDNNENRNRTDNRTGDWDIGEILLRLLVTAIVVGIAAFLTPGFTIDNLWSLILAAVVIALADYLIQKFTGVNATPFGRGITGFIVAAIILYATRFIVPGFNITVWGAIIGALVIGIIDVIIPGRAL
;
A
#
# COMPACT_ATOMS: atom_id res chain seq x y z
N MET A 1 -7.85 -27.51 48.06
CA MET A 1 -6.64 -27.05 47.35
C MET A 1 -6.98 -27.10 45.88
N ASP A 2 -7.13 -25.91 45.30
CA ASP A 2 -7.54 -25.66 43.91
C ASP A 2 -6.65 -26.37 42.90
N ASN A 3 -7.26 -26.94 41.86
CA ASN A 3 -6.60 -27.12 40.59
C ASN A 3 -7.44 -26.44 39.50
N ASN A 4 -6.89 -25.31 39.09
CA ASN A 4 -7.37 -24.31 38.16
C ASN A 4 -7.36 -24.84 36.72
N GLU A 5 -8.50 -25.34 36.23
CA GLU A 5 -8.70 -25.62 34.80
C GLU A 5 -9.17 -24.35 34.08
N ASN A 6 -8.19 -23.52 33.74
CA ASN A 6 -8.38 -22.33 32.93
C ASN A 6 -8.58 -22.75 31.45
N ARG A 7 -9.81 -23.05 31.05
CA ARG A 7 -10.16 -23.38 29.65
C ARG A 7 -10.60 -22.13 28.89
N ASN A 8 -9.64 -21.27 28.56
CA ASN A 8 -9.85 -20.28 27.49
C ASN A 8 -9.66 -20.98 26.13
N ARG A 9 -10.75 -21.52 25.58
CA ARG A 9 -10.83 -21.82 24.14
C ARG A 9 -11.55 -20.68 23.44
N THR A 10 -10.80 -19.70 22.96
CA THR A 10 -11.27 -18.85 21.87
C THR A 10 -10.92 -19.55 20.56
N ASP A 11 -11.67 -20.59 20.23
CA ASP A 11 -11.61 -21.24 18.92
C ASP A 11 -12.34 -20.36 17.90
N ASN A 12 -11.69 -19.28 17.43
CA ASN A 12 -12.08 -18.64 16.18
C ASN A 12 -11.57 -19.49 15.02
N ARG A 13 -12.36 -20.51 14.65
CA ARG A 13 -12.19 -21.24 13.40
C ARG A 13 -12.36 -20.29 12.22
N THR A 14 -11.23 -19.99 11.60
CA THR A 14 -11.00 -19.89 10.16
C THR A 14 -12.04 -20.61 9.31
N GLY A 15 -12.45 -19.93 8.22
CA GLY A 15 -13.30 -20.49 7.17
C GLY A 15 -13.62 -19.55 5.99
N ASP A 16 -13.28 -18.26 6.07
CA ASP A 16 -13.53 -17.25 5.03
C ASP A 16 -12.51 -16.09 5.12
N TRP A 17 -11.21 -16.38 5.09
CA TRP A 17 -10.16 -15.44 5.56
C TRP A 17 -9.16 -14.92 4.52
N ASP A 18 -9.32 -15.20 3.23
CA ASP A 18 -8.34 -14.72 2.22
C ASP A 18 -8.88 -13.57 1.33
N ILE A 19 -10.15 -13.61 0.94
CA ILE A 19 -10.68 -12.65 -0.05
C ILE A 19 -10.98 -11.29 0.59
N GLY A 20 -11.60 -11.28 1.77
CA GLY A 20 -11.93 -10.05 2.48
C GLY A 20 -10.70 -9.24 2.87
N GLU A 21 -9.62 -9.92 3.24
CA GLU A 21 -8.35 -9.28 3.56
C GLU A 21 -7.73 -8.61 2.32
N ILE A 22 -7.64 -9.31 1.19
CA ILE A 22 -7.11 -8.74 -0.06
C ILE A 22 -7.94 -7.52 -0.51
N LEU A 23 -9.27 -7.59 -0.41
CA LEU A 23 -10.15 -6.47 -0.75
C LEU A 23 -9.95 -5.27 0.19
N LEU A 24 -9.78 -5.51 1.49
CA LEU A 24 -9.49 -4.44 2.46
C LEU A 24 -8.13 -3.79 2.16
N ARG A 25 -7.10 -4.59 1.86
CA ARG A 25 -5.76 -4.09 1.48
C ARG A 25 -5.82 -3.23 0.22
N LEU A 26 -6.56 -3.67 -0.79
CA LEU A 26 -6.76 -2.90 -2.02
C LEU A 26 -7.47 -1.57 -1.73
N LEU A 27 -8.52 -1.60 -0.90
CA LEU A 27 -9.27 -0.42 -0.50
C LEU A 27 -8.38 0.59 0.25
N VAL A 28 -7.61 0.12 1.24
CA VAL A 28 -6.68 0.97 2.00
C VAL A 28 -5.65 1.58 1.06
N THR A 29 -5.05 0.78 0.17
CA THR A 29 -4.07 1.27 -0.82
C THR A 29 -4.68 2.36 -1.71
N ALA A 30 -5.90 2.15 -2.21
CA ALA A 30 -6.60 3.15 -3.03
C ALA A 30 -6.85 4.45 -2.26
N ILE A 31 -7.24 4.36 -0.98
CA ILE A 31 -7.44 5.54 -0.12
C ILE A 31 -6.12 6.28 0.09
N VAL A 32 -5.04 5.57 0.44
CA VAL A 32 -3.72 6.15 0.68
C VAL A 32 -3.22 6.87 -0.58
N VAL A 33 -3.33 6.23 -1.75
CA VAL A 33 -2.93 6.81 -3.03
C VAL A 33 -3.81 8.03 -3.38
N GLY A 34 -5.11 7.96 -3.11
CA GLY A 34 -6.04 9.07 -3.33
C GLY A 34 -5.71 10.29 -2.46
N ILE A 35 -5.42 10.07 -1.17
CA ILE A 35 -4.98 11.13 -0.25
C ILE A 35 -3.64 11.70 -0.71
N ALA A 36 -2.71 10.84 -1.15
CA ALA A 36 -1.42 11.28 -1.66
C ALA A 36 -1.58 12.17 -2.91
N ALA A 37 -2.44 11.80 -3.85
CA ALA A 37 -2.76 12.63 -5.01
C ALA A 37 -3.36 13.98 -4.61
N PHE A 38 -4.23 14.00 -3.61
CA PHE A 38 -4.81 15.24 -3.11
C PHE A 38 -3.80 16.19 -2.46
N LEU A 39 -2.85 15.64 -1.69
CA LEU A 39 -1.85 16.43 -0.96
C LEU A 39 -0.62 16.79 -1.79
N THR A 40 -0.45 16.19 -2.97
CA THR A 40 0.77 16.29 -3.75
C THR A 40 0.57 17.14 -5.00
N PRO A 41 1.21 18.31 -5.12
CA PRO A 41 1.14 19.08 -6.34
C PRO A 41 1.78 18.33 -7.50
N GLY A 42 1.09 18.31 -8.65
CA GLY A 42 1.54 17.58 -9.83
C GLY A 42 1.34 16.06 -9.74
N PHE A 43 0.46 15.59 -8.86
CA PHE A 43 -0.11 14.24 -8.87
C PHE A 43 -1.64 14.34 -8.97
N THR A 44 -2.23 13.88 -10.07
CA THR A 44 -3.67 13.89 -10.32
C THR A 44 -4.17 12.53 -10.80
N ILE A 45 -5.40 12.20 -10.41
CA ILE A 45 -6.08 10.97 -10.81
C ILE A 45 -7.45 11.36 -11.35
N ASP A 46 -7.70 11.04 -12.61
CA ASP A 46 -8.82 11.64 -13.37
C ASP A 46 -10.18 11.03 -13.00
N ASN A 47 -10.22 9.75 -12.61
CA ASN A 47 -11.46 9.07 -12.25
C ASN A 47 -11.23 7.92 -11.24
N LEU A 48 -12.31 7.43 -10.63
CA LEU A 48 -12.25 6.35 -9.63
C LEU A 48 -11.73 5.03 -10.23
N TRP A 49 -11.96 4.79 -11.51
CA TRP A 49 -11.43 3.62 -12.22
C TRP A 49 -9.91 3.64 -12.32
N SER A 50 -9.32 4.81 -12.61
CA SER A 50 -7.87 5.03 -12.63
C SER A 50 -7.28 4.83 -11.23
N LEU A 51 -8.00 5.24 -10.18
CA LEU A 51 -7.56 5.04 -8.80
C LEU A 51 -7.49 3.55 -8.43
N ILE A 52 -8.54 2.78 -8.75
CA ILE A 52 -8.58 1.34 -8.47
C ILE A 52 -7.48 0.64 -9.27
N LEU A 53 -7.33 0.97 -10.56
CA LEU A 53 -6.30 0.39 -11.40
C LEU A 53 -4.89 0.75 -10.93
N ALA A 54 -4.67 1.99 -10.48
CA ALA A 54 -3.43 2.43 -9.86
C ALA A 54 -3.10 1.62 -8.60
N ALA A 55 -4.07 1.42 -7.71
CA ALA A 55 -3.86 0.62 -6.51
C ALA A 55 -3.42 -0.81 -6.85
N VAL A 56 -4.04 -1.44 -7.85
CA VAL A 56 -3.64 -2.77 -8.33
C VAL A 56 -2.22 -2.75 -8.91
N VAL A 57 -1.91 -1.80 -9.79
CA VAL A 57 -0.58 -1.69 -10.43
C VAL A 57 0.51 -1.44 -9.40
N ILE A 58 0.27 -0.56 -8.41
CA ILE A 58 1.20 -0.27 -7.32
C ILE A 58 1.46 -1.52 -6.48
N ALA A 59 0.40 -2.24 -6.08
CA ALA A 59 0.53 -3.47 -5.31
C ALA A 59 1.29 -4.56 -6.08
N LEU A 60 1.04 -4.69 -7.39
CA LEU A 60 1.79 -5.62 -8.24
C LEU A 60 3.26 -5.21 -8.41
N ALA A 61 3.52 -3.93 -8.67
CA ALA A 61 4.88 -3.41 -8.81
C ALA A 61 5.69 -3.61 -7.52
N ASP A 62 5.05 -3.38 -6.38
CA ASP A 62 5.63 -3.65 -5.07
C ASP A 62 6.00 -5.13 -4.90
N TYR A 63 5.07 -6.04 -5.20
CA TYR A 63 5.33 -7.49 -5.15
C TYR A 63 6.48 -7.90 -6.08
N LEU A 64 6.55 -7.35 -7.30
CA LEU A 64 7.64 -7.61 -8.23
C LEU A 64 8.99 -7.16 -7.66
N ILE A 65 9.07 -5.92 -7.15
CA ILE A 65 10.31 -5.37 -6.61
C ILE A 65 10.79 -6.19 -5.41
N GLN A 66 9.90 -6.56 -4.50
CA GLN A 66 10.24 -7.42 -3.36
C GLN A 66 10.76 -8.78 -3.82
N LYS A 67 10.11 -9.39 -4.82
CA LYS A 67 10.52 -10.68 -5.38
C LYS A 67 11.89 -10.66 -6.04
N PHE A 68 12.22 -9.60 -6.79
CA PHE A 68 13.51 -9.48 -7.47
C PHE A 68 14.64 -9.05 -6.55
N THR A 69 14.36 -8.15 -5.61
CA THR A 69 15.44 -7.59 -4.77
C THR A 69 15.81 -8.55 -3.65
N GLY A 70 14.94 -9.49 -3.26
CA GLY A 70 15.21 -10.54 -2.26
C GLY A 70 15.42 -10.02 -0.83
N VAL A 71 15.79 -8.76 -0.69
CA VAL A 71 15.53 -7.95 0.48
C VAL A 71 14.03 -7.73 0.54
N ASN A 72 13.49 -8.02 1.71
CA ASN A 72 12.51 -7.20 2.38
C ASN A 72 12.82 -5.73 2.04
N ALA A 73 12.30 -5.22 0.93
CA ALA A 73 12.40 -3.85 0.44
C ALA A 73 11.00 -3.39 -0.04
N THR A 74 9.94 -3.93 0.57
CA THR A 74 8.68 -3.21 0.80
C THR A 74 8.96 -1.70 0.93
N PRO A 75 8.36 -0.86 0.07
CA PRO A 75 8.51 0.60 0.02
C PRO A 75 8.18 1.27 1.35
N PHE A 76 7.49 0.52 2.20
CA PHE A 76 6.88 0.93 3.45
C PHE A 76 7.74 0.46 4.63
N GLY A 77 8.12 1.41 5.51
CA GLY A 77 8.78 1.11 6.79
C GLY A 77 10.31 0.93 6.79
N ARG A 78 11.02 1.05 5.66
CA ARG A 78 12.49 0.86 5.57
C ARG A 78 13.32 2.14 5.42
N GLY A 79 12.76 3.28 5.79
CA GLY A 79 13.44 4.58 5.69
C GLY A 79 13.70 4.98 4.24
N ILE A 80 14.94 5.37 3.92
CA ILE A 80 15.31 5.98 2.63
C ILE A 80 15.13 5.01 1.44
N THR A 81 15.47 3.73 1.60
CA THR A 81 15.32 2.74 0.52
C THR A 81 13.85 2.59 0.13
N GLY A 82 12.95 2.54 1.10
CA GLY A 82 11.52 2.42 0.85
C GLY A 82 10.97 3.66 0.14
N PHE A 83 11.42 4.84 0.55
CA PHE A 83 11.07 6.11 -0.11
C PHE A 83 11.46 6.13 -1.59
N ILE A 84 12.68 5.71 -1.94
CA ILE A 84 13.12 5.67 -3.34
C ILE A 84 12.29 4.67 -4.14
N VAL A 85 12.03 3.48 -3.59
CA VAL A 85 11.19 2.46 -4.23
C VAL A 85 9.77 3.00 -4.46
N ALA A 86 9.16 3.64 -3.47
CA ALA A 86 7.83 4.22 -3.59
C ALA A 86 7.77 5.31 -4.68
N ALA A 87 8.77 6.20 -4.74
CA ALA A 87 8.85 7.23 -5.77
C ALA A 87 8.95 6.62 -7.18
N ILE A 88 9.76 5.57 -7.34
CA ILE A 88 9.89 4.84 -8.60
C ILE A 88 8.56 4.17 -8.98
N ILE A 89 7.89 3.50 -8.04
CA ILE A 89 6.61 2.83 -8.31
C ILE A 89 5.55 3.84 -8.74
N LEU A 90 5.39 4.96 -8.02
CA LEU A 90 4.43 6.01 -8.39
C LEU A 90 4.72 6.55 -9.79
N TYR A 91 5.98 6.88 -10.07
CA TYR A 91 6.37 7.39 -11.38
C TYR A 91 6.18 6.36 -12.49
N ALA A 92 6.45 5.08 -12.23
CA ALA A 92 6.24 4.00 -13.18
C ALA A 92 4.74 3.75 -13.46
N THR A 93 3.89 3.86 -12.44
CA THR A 93 2.44 3.62 -12.52
C THR A 93 1.77 4.51 -13.56
N ARG A 94 2.26 5.75 -13.74
CA ARG A 94 1.74 6.70 -14.73
C ARG A 94 1.79 6.21 -16.18
N PHE A 95 2.72 5.30 -16.49
CA PHE A 95 2.85 4.75 -17.84
C PHE A 95 1.92 3.57 -18.10
N ILE A 96 1.40 2.96 -17.03
CA ILE A 96 0.59 1.76 -17.08
C ILE A 96 -0.90 2.12 -16.94
N VAL A 97 -1.20 3.14 -16.13
CA VAL A 97 -2.57 3.47 -15.73
C VAL A 97 -3.05 4.72 -16.47
N PRO A 98 -4.02 4.59 -17.39
CA PRO A 98 -4.67 5.75 -17.99
C PRO A 98 -5.30 6.61 -16.89
N GLY A 99 -5.18 7.94 -17.01
CA GLY A 99 -5.73 8.87 -16.02
C GLY A 99 -4.96 8.97 -14.70
N PHE A 100 -3.80 8.32 -14.57
CA PHE A 100 -2.85 8.53 -13.47
C PHE A 100 -1.72 9.45 -13.93
N ASN A 101 -1.79 10.73 -13.59
CA ASN A 101 -0.85 11.73 -14.03
C ASN A 101 0.03 12.17 -12.87
N ILE A 102 1.33 11.91 -12.96
CA ILE A 102 2.29 12.36 -11.94
C ILE A 102 3.58 12.88 -12.56
N THR A 103 4.04 14.03 -12.04
CA THR A 103 5.34 14.62 -12.39
C THR A 103 6.48 13.97 -11.60
N VAL A 104 7.73 14.16 -12.02
CA VAL A 104 8.89 13.67 -11.26
C VAL A 104 8.90 14.24 -9.83
N TRP A 105 8.64 15.55 -9.70
CA TRP A 105 8.52 16.21 -8.40
C TRP A 105 7.33 15.70 -7.59
N GLY A 106 6.19 15.48 -8.25
CA GLY A 106 5.02 14.86 -7.66
C GLY A 106 5.32 13.45 -7.13
N ALA A 107 6.12 12.65 -7.83
CA ALA A 107 6.46 11.29 -7.36
C ALA A 107 7.30 11.32 -6.08
N ILE A 108 8.23 12.26 -5.97
CA ILE A 108 9.08 12.45 -4.79
C ILE A 108 8.23 12.91 -3.59
N ILE A 109 7.40 13.95 -3.78
CA ILE A 109 6.52 14.46 -2.72
C ILE A 109 5.45 13.43 -2.35
N GLY A 110 4.87 12.77 -3.35
CA GLY A 110 3.86 11.73 -3.17
C GLY A 110 4.41 10.54 -2.39
N ALA A 111 5.62 10.09 -2.68
CA ALA A 111 6.28 9.04 -1.91
C ALA A 111 6.52 9.45 -0.45
N LEU A 112 6.79 10.74 -0.20
CA LEU A 112 6.95 11.27 1.17
C LEU A 112 5.61 11.24 1.90
N VAL A 113 4.55 11.74 1.25
CA VAL A 113 3.19 11.76 1.80
C VAL A 113 2.71 10.35 2.10
N ILE A 114 2.87 9.42 1.15
CA ILE A 114 2.53 8.01 1.32
C ILE A 114 3.30 7.40 2.49
N GLY A 115 4.61 7.65 2.59
CA GLY A 115 5.42 7.18 3.71
C GLY A 115 4.94 7.69 5.07
N ILE A 116 4.48 8.94 5.15
CA ILE A 116 3.92 9.51 6.39
C ILE A 116 2.55 8.88 6.71
N ILE A 117 1.67 8.76 5.72
CA ILE A 117 0.33 8.18 5.90
C ILE A 117 0.42 6.74 6.40
N ASP A 118 1.37 5.97 5.87
CA ASP A 118 1.55 4.56 6.22
C ASP A 118 2.08 4.35 7.65
N VAL A 119 2.81 5.32 8.23
CA VAL A 119 3.17 5.27 9.65
C VAL A 119 1.96 5.46 10.55
N ILE A 120 0.98 6.27 10.12
CA ILE A 120 -0.20 6.63 10.90
C ILE A 120 -1.28 5.55 10.78
N ILE A 121 -1.44 4.96 9.60
CA ILE A 121 -2.33 3.84 9.34
C ILE A 121 -1.50 2.57 9.54
N PRO A 122 -1.58 1.87 10.69
CA PRO A 122 -0.77 0.68 10.93
C PRO A 122 -1.31 -0.45 10.06
N GLY A 123 -0.92 -0.44 8.79
CA GLY A 123 -1.19 -1.46 7.81
C GLY A 123 -0.27 -2.63 8.10
N ARG A 124 -0.68 -3.53 8.99
CA ARG A 124 -0.04 -4.86 9.13
C ARG A 124 -0.29 -5.74 7.89
N ALA A 125 -0.49 -5.14 6.73
CA ALA A 125 -1.18 -5.73 5.60
C ALA A 125 -0.92 -5.00 4.26
N LEU A 126 0.22 -4.34 4.05
CA LEU A 126 0.84 -4.30 2.73
C LEU A 126 1.86 -5.43 2.69
#